data_AF-A0A1I4K6M3-F1
#
_entry.id   AF-A0A1I4K6M3-F1
#
_cell.length_a   1.000
_cell.length_b   1.000
_cell.length_c   1.000
_cell.angle_alpha   90.00
_cell.angle_beta   90.00
_cell.angle_gamma   90.00
#
_symmetry.space_group_name_H-M   'P 1'
#
loop_
_entity.id
_entity.type
_entity.pdbx_description
1 polymer ?
#
loop_
_entity_poly.entity_id
_entity_poly.type
_entity_poly.pdbx_seq_one_letter_code
_entity_poly.pdbx_strand_id
1 'polypeptide(L)' 'MGWLITLEPITKPMQREAADAGFYVSPWGAHPKIQIRAVESLLDGKAFDAPPIQPGGTTFQKPRRVERKEQGTLI' A
#
# COMPACT_ATOMS: atom_id res chain seq x y z
N MET A 1 -1.12 -6.56 -0.97
CA MET A 1 -0.43 -6.52 0.34
C MET A 1 -1.44 -6.06 1.36
N GLY A 2 -1.45 -6.62 2.56
CA GLY A 2 -2.34 -6.21 3.65
C GLY A 2 -1.64 -6.25 5.02
N TRP A 3 -1.99 -5.31 5.88
CA TRP A 3 -1.43 -5.14 7.21
C TRP A 3 -2.52 -5.19 8.27
N LEU A 4 -2.33 -6.02 9.29
CA LEU A 4 -3.18 -6.05 10.48
C LEU A 4 -2.37 -5.58 11.68
N ILE A 5 -2.92 -4.61 12.40
CA ILE A 5 -2.38 -4.12 13.67
C ILE A 5 -3.33 -4.58 14.78
N THR A 6 -2.79 -5.24 15.81
CA THR A 6 -3.56 -5.77 16.93
C THR A 6 -3.15 -5.12 18.23
N LEU A 7 -4.10 -4.90 19.14
CA LEU A 7 -3.78 -4.49 20.52
C LEU A 7 -3.36 -5.69 21.37
N GLU A 8 -3.88 -6.87 21.06
CA GLU A 8 -3.56 -8.12 21.74
C GLU A 8 -2.34 -8.82 21.13
N PRO A 9 -1.65 -9.69 21.89
CA PRO A 9 -0.55 -10.50 21.36
C PRO A 9 -0.99 -11.38 20.18
N ILE A 10 -0.09 -11.55 19.21
CA ILE A 10 -0.37 -12.34 18.01
C ILE A 10 -0.46 -13.83 18.38
N THR A 11 -1.56 -14.47 18.02
CA THR A 11 -1.73 -15.91 18.24
C THR A 11 -1.03 -16.74 17.16
N LYS A 12 -0.72 -18.01 17.47
CA LYS A 12 -0.13 -18.97 16.51
C LYS A 12 -0.95 -19.16 15.21
N PRO A 13 -2.29 -19.36 15.25
CA PRO A 13 -3.05 -19.51 14.01
C PRO A 13 -2.96 -18.28 13.12
N MET A 14 -2.97 -17.07 13.69
CA MET A 14 -2.80 -15.83 12.93
C MET A 14 -1.45 -15.77 12.20
N GLN A 15 -0.36 -16.17 12.87
CA GLN A 15 0.96 -16.24 12.24
C GLN A 15 0.99 -17.26 11.10
N ARG A 16 0.29 -18.40 11.26
CA ARG A 16 0.20 -19.43 10.25
C ARG A 16 -0.55 -18.94 9.01
N GLU A 17 -1.70 -18.29 9.18
CA GLU A 17 -2.47 -17.73 8.07
C GLU A 17 -1.67 -16.65 7.32
N ALA A 18 -0.97 -15.79 8.05
CA ALA A 18 -0.11 -14.77 7.44
C ALA A 18 1.02 -15.38 6.61
N ALA A 19 1.63 -16.46 7.09
CA ALA A 19 2.68 -17.18 6.36
C ALA A 19 2.13 -17.94 5.14
N ASP A 20 0.95 -18.56 5.25
CA ASP A 20 0.32 -19.35 4.19
C ASP A 20 -0.12 -18.47 3.00
N ALA A 21 -0.49 -17.22 3.25
CA ALA A 21 -0.81 -16.25 2.21
C ALA A 21 0.35 -16.02 1.20
N GLY A 22 1.58 -16.36 1.57
CA GLY A 22 2.75 -16.31 0.71
C GLY A 22 3.25 -14.88 0.43
N PHE A 23 3.98 -14.71 -0.68
CA PHE A 23 4.66 -13.47 -1.00
C PHE A 23 4.11 -12.82 -2.27
N TYR A 24 4.07 -11.49 -2.27
CA TYR A 24 3.89 -10.64 -3.43
C TYR A 24 5.27 -10.31 -4.00
N VAL A 25 5.48 -10.63 -5.29
CA VAL A 25 6.73 -10.34 -5.99
C VAL A 25 6.62 -8.99 -6.67
N SER A 26 7.54 -8.09 -6.31
CA SER A 26 7.70 -6.77 -6.92
C SER A 26 9.09 -6.64 -7.55
N PRO A 27 9.33 -5.62 -8.38
CA PRO A 27 10.67 -5.33 -8.93
C PRO A 27 11.76 -5.11 -7.87
N TRP A 28 11.37 -4.80 -6.63
CA TRP A 28 12.29 -4.53 -5.52
C TRP A 28 12.44 -5.71 -4.55
N GLY A 29 11.74 -6.82 -4.79
CA GLY A 29 11.82 -8.02 -3.96
C GLY A 29 10.46 -8.65 -3.68
N ALA A 30 10.51 -9.73 -2.90
CA ALA A 30 9.34 -10.47 -2.43
C ALA A 30 8.93 -9.98 -1.05
N HIS A 31 7.67 -9.57 -0.91
CA HIS A 31 7.11 -9.01 0.32
C HIS A 31 5.94 -9.90 0.81
N PRO A 32 5.77 -10.16 2.13
CA PRO A 32 4.69 -11.03 2.61
C PRO A 32 3.30 -10.44 2.32
N LYS A 33 2.40 -11.22 1.71
CA LYS A 33 1.05 -10.79 1.30
C LYS A 33 0.22 -10.26 2.45
N ILE A 34 0.30 -10.94 3.58
CA ILE A 34 -0.36 -10.59 4.83
C ILE A 34 0.74 -10.47 5.89
N GLN A 35 0.73 -9.36 6.61
CA GLN A 35 1.63 -9.14 7.73
C GLN A 35 0.81 -8.69 8.95
N ILE A 36 1.13 -9.29 10.10
CA ILE A 36 0.43 -9.03 11.35
C ILE A 36 1.46 -8.54 12.38
N ARG A 37 1.13 -7.45 13.07
CA ARG A 37 1.93 -6.88 14.15
C ARG A 37 1.06 -6.47 15.32
N ALA A 38 1.54 -6.72 16.53
CA ALA A 38 0.95 -6.12 17.73
C ALA A 38 1.47 -4.69 17.91
N VAL A 39 0.69 -3.81 18.52
CA VAL A 39 1.07 -2.41 18.78
C VAL A 39 2.38 -2.32 19.57
N GLU A 40 2.61 -3.21 20.53
CA GLU A 40 3.88 -3.31 21.27
C GLU A 40 5.10 -3.42 20.33
N SER A 41 5.00 -4.21 19.25
CA SER A 41 6.09 -4.42 18.30
C SER A 41 6.33 -3.20 17.44
N LEU A 42 5.28 -2.45 17.12
CA LEU A 42 5.39 -1.19 16.39
C LEU A 42 6.07 -0.12 17.25
N LEU A 43 5.73 -0.05 18.54
CA LEU A 43 6.36 0.85 19.50
C LEU A 43 7.83 0.47 19.77
N ASP A 44 8.16 -0.81 19.64
CA ASP A 44 9.54 -1.33 19.68
C ASP A 44 10.33 -1.05 18.38
N GLY A 45 9.70 -0.42 17.38
CA GLY A 45 10.34 -0.03 16.11
C GLY A 45 10.28 -1.09 15.01
N LYS A 46 9.53 -2.19 15.19
CA LYS A 46 9.36 -3.22 14.15
C LYS A 46 8.34 -2.76 13.11
N ALA A 47 8.83 -2.08 12.08
CA ALA A 47 8.03 -1.64 10.95
C ALA A 47 7.49 -2.80 10.09
N PHE A 48 6.55 -2.47 9.22
CA PHE A 48 6.07 -3.36 8.17
C PHE A 48 7.03 -3.39 6.99
N ASP A 49 7.10 -4.53 6.32
CA ASP A 49 7.85 -4.70 5.09
C ASP A 49 7.00 -4.21 3.91
N ALA A 50 7.44 -3.15 3.26
CA ALA A 50 6.75 -2.55 2.13
C ALA A 50 7.77 -2.26 1.02
N PRO A 51 7.42 -2.46 -0.26
CA PRO A 51 8.27 -2.03 -1.35
C PRO A 51 8.50 -0.51 -1.25
N PRO A 52 9.68 -0.01 -1.63
CA PRO A 52 9.96 1.42 -1.59
C PRO A 52 8.95 2.14 -2.47
N ILE A 53 8.14 3.02 -1.86
CA ILE A 53 7.29 3.95 -2.59
C ILE A 53 8.25 4.98 -3.20
N GLN A 54 8.71 4.73 -4.42
CA GLN A 54 9.54 5.73 -5.12
C GLN A 54 8.75 7.05 -5.16
N PRO A 55 9.37 8.20 -4.82
CA PRO A 55 8.78 9.53 -5.01
C PRO A 55 8.56 9.92 -6.50
N GLY A 56 8.19 8.97 -7.35
CA GLY A 56 7.84 9.14 -8.76
C GLY A 56 6.75 8.19 -9.28
N GLY A 57 6.18 7.32 -8.42
CA GLY A 57 5.14 6.37 -8.82
C GLY A 57 3.73 6.96 -8.96
N THR A 58 3.51 8.17 -8.43
CA THR A 58 2.29 8.95 -8.68
C THR A 58 2.62 10.05 -9.67
N THR A 59 2.87 9.68 -10.93
CA THR A 59 2.76 10.66 -12.02
C THR A 59 1.30 11.09 -12.04
N PHE A 60 0.98 12.14 -11.28
CA PHE A 60 -0.31 12.82 -11.36
C PHE A 60 -0.42 13.31 -12.80
N GLN A 61 -1.16 12.58 -13.64
CA GLN A 61 -1.50 12.97 -14.99
C GLN A 61 -2.33 14.25 -14.89
N LYS A 62 -1.67 15.40 -14.98
CA LYS A 62 -2.33 16.69 -14.98
C LYS A 62 -3.33 16.70 -16.14
N PRO A 63 -4.64 16.90 -15.89
CA PRO A 63 -5.63 16.83 -16.95
C PRO A 63 -5.29 17.84 -18.04
N ARG A 64 -5.36 17.42 -19.31
CA ARG A 64 -5.13 18.30 -20.45
C ARG A 64 -6.15 19.43 -20.35
N ARG A 65 -5.67 20.69 -20.28
CA ARG A 65 -6.54 21.86 -20.29
C ARG A 65 -7.27 21.86 -21.64
N VAL A 66 -8.57 21.60 -21.62
CA VAL A 66 -9.45 21.83 -22.77
C VAL A 66 -9.64 23.34 -22.90
N GLU A 67 -9.19 23.90 -24.03
CA GLU A 67 -9.52 25.27 -24.40
C GLU A 67 -11.03 25.35 -24.62
N ARG A 68 -11.67 26.29 -23.90
CA ARG A 68 -13.09 26.61 -24.07
C ARG A 68 -13.24 27.21 -25.46
N LYS A 69 -13.72 26.42 -26.42
CA LYS A 69 -14.16 26.98 -27.70
C LYS A 69 -15.26 28.00 -27.41
N GLU A 70 -15.04 29.24 -27.82
CA GLU A 70 -16.07 30.28 -27.83
C GLU A 70 -17.29 29.74 -28.56
N GLN A 71 -18.40 29.63 -27.84
CA GLN A 71 -19.71 29.35 -28.42
C GLN A 71 -20.03 30.50 -29.36
N GLY A 72 -20.08 30.19 -30.65
CA GLY A 72 -20.48 31.14 -31.68
C GLY A 72 -21.85 31.75 -31.35
N THR A 73 -21.92 33.07 -31.48
CA THR A 73 -23.15 33.86 -31.51
C THR A 73 -24.14 33.24 -32.51
N LEU A 74 -25.30 32.83 -32.01
CA LEU A 74 -26.47 32.56 -32.84
C LEU A 74 -27.06 33.92 -33.25
N ILE A 75 -26.98 34.20 -34.55
CA ILE A 75 -27.84 35.14 -35.29
C ILE A 75 -29.25 34.55 -35.44
#